data_AF-A0A7N2MU39-F1
#
_entry.id   AF-A0A7N2MU39-F1
#
_cell.length_a   1.000
_cell.length_b   1.000
_cell.length_c   1.000
_cell.angle_alpha   90.00
_cell.angle_beta   90.00
_cell.angle_gamma   90.00
#
_symmetry.space_group_name_H-M   'P 1'
#
loop_
_entity.id
_entity.type
_entity.pdbx_description
1 polymer ?
#
loop_
_entity_poly.entity_id
_entity_poly.type
_entity_poly.pdbx_seq_one_letter_code
_entity_poly.pdbx_strand_id
1 'polypeptide(L)'
;MKLTILRLMRMLTWGMAIQEIQNMNITNQLNNEQAAKLAAKAEDVSGTSAIPSSPEPIDGKRHITYQMEKNRGLTWKHKKQTKNRRKYKEQRKKKVNCQKGQVQEIKKHIEPYCGEASGINVATRRVVRFKN
;
A
#
# COMPACT_ATOMS: atom_id res chain seq x y z
N MET A 1 65.04 -16.58 4.36
CA MET A 1 63.75 -16.06 4.89
C MET A 1 63.17 -14.90 4.07
N LYS A 2 63.95 -13.93 3.58
CA LYS A 2 63.39 -12.79 2.82
C LYS A 2 62.77 -13.17 1.46
N LEU A 3 63.33 -14.16 0.75
CA LEU A 3 62.84 -14.60 -0.57
C LEU A 3 61.51 -15.37 -0.52
N THR A 4 61.27 -16.12 0.57
CA THR A 4 60.02 -16.87 0.78
C THR A 4 58.85 -15.95 1.15
N ILE A 5 59.11 -14.92 1.96
CA ILE A 5 58.12 -13.89 2.31
C ILE A 5 57.71 -13.09 1.07
N LEU A 6 58.67 -12.66 0.24
CA LEU A 6 58.38 -11.91 -0.99
C LEU A 6 57.54 -12.74 -1.99
N ARG A 7 57.78 -14.05 -2.07
CA ARG A 7 57.03 -14.98 -2.94
C ARG A 7 55.59 -15.17 -2.44
N LEU A 8 55.39 -15.33 -1.14
CA LEU A 8 54.06 -15.41 -0.52
C LEU A 8 53.26 -14.12 -0.70
N MET A 9 53.88 -12.96 -0.49
CA MET A 9 53.24 -11.65 -0.65
C MET A 9 52.87 -11.37 -2.11
N ARG A 10 53.70 -11.81 -3.07
CA ARG A 10 53.35 -11.79 -4.50
C ARG A 10 52.17 -12.69 -4.85
N MET A 11 52.07 -13.89 -4.27
CA MET A 11 50.92 -14.77 -4.52
C MET A 11 49.62 -14.23 -3.91
N LEU A 12 49.69 -13.62 -2.72
CA LEU A 12 48.53 -12.97 -2.10
C LEU A 12 48.00 -11.81 -2.95
N THR A 13 48.88 -10.94 -3.42
CA THR A 13 48.52 -9.77 -4.23
C THR A 13 47.99 -10.16 -5.61
N TRP A 14 48.56 -11.18 -6.25
CA TRP A 14 48.05 -11.71 -7.52
C TRP A 14 46.68 -12.38 -7.36
N GLY A 15 46.46 -13.09 -6.25
CA GLY A 15 45.15 -13.67 -5.91
C GLY A 15 44.07 -12.61 -5.67
N MET A 16 44.40 -11.52 -4.97
CA MET A 16 43.47 -10.39 -4.77
C MET A 16 43.11 -9.71 -6.10
N ALA A 17 44.08 -9.48 -6.99
CA ALA A 17 43.83 -8.88 -8.30
C ALA A 17 42.90 -9.74 -9.19
N ILE A 18 43.03 -11.07 -9.13
CA ILE A 18 42.14 -11.99 -9.87
C ILE A 18 40.70 -11.90 -9.32
N GLN A 19 40.55 -11.82 -8.00
CA GLN A 19 39.24 -11.67 -7.37
C GLN A 19 38.56 -10.35 -7.75
N GLU A 20 39.32 -9.25 -7.83
CA GLU A 20 38.81 -7.95 -8.27
C GLU A 20 38.36 -7.96 -9.73
N ILE A 21 39.13 -8.61 -10.62
CA ILE A 21 38.76 -8.76 -12.04
C ILE A 21 37.49 -9.61 -12.19
N GLN A 22 37.37 -10.69 -11.42
CA GLN A 22 36.16 -11.52 -11.41
C GLN A 22 34.94 -10.71 -10.93
N ASN A 23 35.08 -9.93 -9.86
CA ASN A 23 34.01 -9.08 -9.35
C ASN A 23 33.58 -8.01 -10.38
N MET A 24 34.53 -7.40 -11.09
CA MET A 24 34.25 -6.43 -12.15
C MET A 24 33.56 -7.05 -13.36
N ASN A 25 33.87 -8.29 -13.71
CA ASN A 25 33.16 -9.00 -14.79
C ASN A 25 31.69 -9.26 -14.39
N ILE A 26 31.46 -9.71 -13.15
CA ILE A 26 30.11 -9.96 -12.63
C ILE A 26 29.27 -8.68 -12.62
N THR A 27 29.82 -7.54 -12.17
CA THR A 27 29.09 -6.27 -12.16
C THR A 27 28.72 -5.80 -13.58
N ASN A 28 29.64 -5.96 -14.53
CA ASN A 28 29.37 -5.62 -15.93
C ASN A 28 28.28 -6.51 -16.54
N GLN A 29 28.28 -7.82 -16.23
CA GLN A 29 27.22 -8.73 -16.67
C GLN A 29 25.86 -8.32 -16.10
N LEU A 30 25.79 -8.04 -14.79
CA LEU A 30 24.55 -7.59 -14.14
C LEU A 30 24.02 -6.28 -14.73
N ASN A 31 24.91 -5.33 -15.04
CA ASN A 31 24.52 -4.06 -15.66
C ASN A 31 23.96 -4.28 -17.08
N ASN A 32 24.56 -5.17 -17.86
CA ASN A 32 24.09 -5.50 -19.21
C ASN A 32 22.72 -6.20 -19.18
N GLU A 33 22.51 -7.13 -18.24
CA GLU A 33 21.22 -7.79 -18.03
C GLU A 33 20.12 -6.79 -17.62
N GLN A 34 20.45 -5.84 -16.75
CA GLN A 34 19.53 -4.76 -16.37
C GLN A 34 19.18 -3.87 -17.57
N ALA A 35 20.16 -3.50 -18.41
CA ALA A 35 19.94 -2.71 -19.61
C ALA A 35 19.03 -3.44 -20.61
N ALA A 36 19.26 -4.74 -20.86
CA ALA A 36 18.43 -5.56 -21.73
C ALA A 36 16.98 -5.68 -21.19
N LYS A 37 16.83 -5.84 -19.87
CA LYS A 37 15.52 -5.89 -19.22
C LYS A 37 14.76 -4.56 -19.34
N LEU A 38 15.47 -3.43 -19.22
CA LEU A 38 14.88 -2.11 -19.42
C LEU A 38 14.49 -1.88 -20.89
N ALA A 39 15.30 -2.34 -21.84
CA ALA A 39 15.00 -2.25 -23.26
C ALA A 39 13.76 -3.09 -23.64
N ALA A 40 13.68 -4.36 -23.21
CA ALA A 40 12.51 -5.20 -23.42
C ALA A 40 11.24 -4.58 -22.80
N LYS A 41 11.37 -4.03 -21.59
CA LYS A 41 10.25 -3.32 -20.94
C LYS A 41 9.86 -2.04 -21.69
N ALA A 42 10.81 -1.34 -22.30
CA ALA A 42 10.54 -0.17 -23.12
C ALA A 42 9.82 -0.55 -24.42
N GLU A 43 10.16 -1.67 -25.03
CA GLU A 43 9.45 -2.22 -26.19
C GLU A 43 8.01 -2.63 -25.82
N ASP A 44 7.82 -3.34 -24.70
CA ASP A 44 6.48 -3.70 -24.19
C ASP A 44 5.63 -2.46 -23.88
N VAL A 45 6.25 -1.40 -23.34
CA VAL A 45 5.59 -0.12 -23.03
C VAL A 45 5.37 0.73 -24.28
N SER A 46 6.14 0.52 -25.35
CA SER A 46 5.93 1.18 -26.65
C SER A 46 4.71 0.67 -27.41
N GLY A 47 4.03 -0.36 -26.88
CA GLY A 47 2.72 -0.80 -27.33
C GLY A 47 1.73 0.37 -27.36
N THR A 48 1.54 0.92 -28.57
CA THR A 48 0.52 1.87 -29.02
C THR A 48 -0.45 2.24 -27.91
N SER A 49 -0.26 3.42 -27.33
CA SER A 49 -1.33 4.06 -26.56
C SER A 49 -2.44 4.36 -27.55
N ALA A 50 -3.33 3.38 -27.75
CA ALA A 50 -4.54 3.54 -28.53
C ALA A 50 -5.34 4.65 -27.85
N ILE A 51 -5.20 5.85 -28.38
CA ILE A 51 -6.01 6.99 -28.01
C ILE A 51 -7.45 6.53 -28.25
N PRO A 52 -8.30 6.43 -27.21
CA PRO A 52 -9.67 6.01 -27.39
C PRO A 52 -10.31 6.96 -28.40
N SER A 53 -10.88 6.40 -29.47
CA SER A 53 -11.56 7.17 -30.50
C SER A 53 -12.59 8.08 -29.84
N SER A 54 -12.49 9.38 -30.12
CA SER A 54 -13.49 10.36 -29.72
C SER A 54 -14.84 9.92 -30.30
N PRO A 55 -15.96 10.04 -29.55
CA PRO A 55 -17.27 9.65 -30.05
C PRO A 55 -17.58 10.37 -31.36
N GLU A 56 -17.96 9.61 -32.39
CA GLU A 56 -18.33 10.14 -33.69
C GLU A 56 -19.58 11.04 -33.56
N PRO A 57 -19.60 12.21 -34.23
CA PRO A 57 -20.74 13.11 -34.18
C PRO A 57 -21.94 12.49 -34.93
N ILE A 58 -23.04 12.26 -34.22
CA ILE A 58 -24.25 11.60 -34.74
C ILE A 58 -25.00 12.47 -35.78
N ASP A 59 -24.79 13.80 -35.77
CA ASP A 59 -25.50 14.79 -36.60
C ASP A 59 -24.54 15.74 -37.37
N GLY A 60 -23.27 15.36 -37.54
CA GLY A 60 -22.25 16.20 -38.20
C GLY A 60 -21.83 17.47 -37.43
N LYS A 61 -22.48 17.79 -36.31
CA LYS A 61 -22.12 18.86 -35.38
C LYS A 61 -21.21 18.34 -34.27
N ARG A 62 -20.26 19.16 -33.82
CA ARG A 62 -19.41 18.85 -32.67
C ARG A 62 -20.22 18.97 -31.37
N HIS A 63 -20.30 17.89 -30.59
CA HIS A 63 -20.93 17.92 -29.27
C HIS A 63 -20.00 18.48 -28.19
N ILE A 64 -20.59 19.09 -27.16
CA ILE A 64 -19.87 19.52 -25.95
C ILE A 64 -19.45 18.30 -25.11
N THR A 65 -18.20 18.26 -24.69
CA THR A 65 -17.69 17.21 -23.79
C THR A 65 -18.20 17.44 -22.37
N TYR A 66 -18.46 16.37 -21.62
CA TYR A 66 -18.87 16.44 -20.21
C TYR A 66 -17.99 17.36 -19.34
N GLN A 67 -16.67 17.40 -19.60
CA GLN A 67 -15.74 18.27 -18.89
C GLN A 67 -16.03 19.76 -19.13
N MET A 68 -16.33 20.13 -20.38
CA MET A 68 -16.70 21.50 -20.77
C MET A 68 -18.10 21.84 -20.24
N GLU A 69 -19.03 20.89 -20.30
CA GLU A 69 -20.41 21.07 -19.80
C GLU A 69 -20.47 21.29 -18.29
N LYS A 70 -19.72 20.49 -17.50
CA LYS A 70 -19.75 20.55 -16.03
C LYS A 70 -18.69 21.45 -15.41
N ASN A 71 -17.65 21.83 -16.15
CA ASN A 71 -16.55 22.69 -15.73
C ASN A 71 -15.98 22.37 -14.32
N ARG A 72 -15.72 21.07 -14.02
CA ARG A 72 -15.37 20.61 -12.66
C ARG A 72 -13.89 20.76 -12.26
N GLY A 73 -13.07 21.43 -13.06
CA GLY A 73 -11.68 21.84 -12.75
C GLY A 73 -10.76 20.77 -12.12
N LEU A 74 -9.68 21.22 -11.49
CA LEU A 74 -8.73 20.37 -10.75
C LEU A 74 -9.22 20.08 -9.32
N THR A 75 -10.42 19.50 -9.20
CA THR A 75 -11.01 19.19 -7.89
C THR A 75 -10.42 17.90 -7.28
N TRP A 76 -10.22 17.88 -5.97
CA TRP A 76 -9.75 16.69 -5.25
C TRP A 76 -10.75 15.52 -5.30
N LYS A 77 -10.26 14.28 -5.23
CA LYS A 77 -11.09 13.06 -5.23
C LYS A 77 -11.94 12.91 -3.97
N HIS A 78 -13.23 13.17 -4.06
CA HIS A 78 -14.17 12.92 -2.96
C HIS A 78 -14.51 11.42 -2.77
N LYS A 79 -14.56 10.97 -1.51
CA LYS A 79 -15.01 9.62 -1.13
C LYS A 79 -16.51 9.44 -1.48
N LYS A 80 -16.91 8.24 -1.91
CA LYS A 80 -18.32 7.95 -2.25
C LYS A 80 -19.28 8.21 -1.08
N GLN A 81 -18.87 7.86 0.13
CA GLN A 81 -19.65 8.04 1.35
C GLN A 81 -19.94 9.52 1.65
N THR A 82 -19.04 10.46 1.31
CA THR A 82 -19.25 11.88 1.65
C THR A 82 -20.23 12.59 0.73
N LYS A 83 -20.55 11.99 -0.43
CA LYS A 83 -21.39 12.58 -1.48
C LYS A 83 -22.89 12.61 -1.15
N ASN A 84 -23.38 11.70 -0.28
CA ASN A 84 -24.80 11.58 0.04
C ASN A 84 -25.07 11.90 1.53
N ARG A 85 -26.19 12.55 1.85
CA ARG A 85 -26.65 12.80 3.23
C ARG A 85 -26.78 11.52 4.06
N ARG A 86 -27.02 10.38 3.42
CA ARG A 86 -27.06 9.05 4.08
C ARG A 86 -25.78 8.72 4.87
N LYS A 87 -24.66 9.42 4.64
CA LYS A 87 -23.42 9.34 5.44
C LYS A 87 -23.65 9.43 6.94
N TYR A 88 -24.62 10.23 7.40
CA TYR A 88 -24.89 10.39 8.82
C TYR A 88 -25.41 9.11 9.47
N LYS A 89 -26.06 8.21 8.71
CA LYS A 89 -26.47 6.89 9.21
C LYS A 89 -25.25 6.02 9.53
N GLU A 90 -24.28 5.97 8.61
CA GLU A 90 -23.04 5.23 8.80
C GLU A 90 -22.19 5.81 9.93
N GLN A 91 -22.10 7.14 10.02
CA GLN A 91 -21.41 7.81 11.13
C GLN A 91 -22.05 7.50 12.48
N ARG A 92 -23.39 7.51 12.56
CA ARG A 92 -24.12 7.11 13.77
C ARG A 92 -23.81 5.64 14.13
N LYS A 93 -23.87 4.73 13.16
CA LYS A 93 -23.55 3.31 13.38
C LYS A 93 -22.12 3.14 13.92
N LYS A 94 -21.15 3.86 13.35
CA LYS A 94 -19.76 3.84 13.82
C LYS A 94 -19.65 4.33 15.27
N LYS A 95 -20.29 5.46 15.60
CA LYS A 95 -20.27 6.01 16.97
C LYS A 95 -20.91 5.06 17.99
N VAL A 96 -22.05 4.45 17.66
CA VAL A 96 -22.70 3.45 18.51
C VAL A 96 -21.78 2.26 18.75
N ASN A 97 -21.09 1.77 17.71
CA ASN A 97 -20.14 0.67 17.86
C ASN A 97 -18.93 1.05 18.74
N CYS A 98 -18.41 2.27 18.63
CA CYS A 98 -17.35 2.75 19.52
C CYS A 98 -17.83 2.85 20.97
N GLN A 99 -19.08 3.29 21.20
CA GLN A 99 -19.66 3.41 22.53
C GLN A 99 -19.75 2.04 23.23
N LYS A 100 -20.11 0.98 22.51
CA LYS A 100 -20.12 -0.40 23.03
C LYS A 100 -18.77 -0.86 23.59
N GLY A 101 -17.66 -0.31 23.09
CA GLY A 101 -16.32 -0.60 23.58
C GLY A 101 -15.98 0.14 24.89
N GLN A 102 -16.52 1.34 25.08
CA GLN A 102 -16.28 2.15 26.28
C GLN A 102 -17.25 1.82 27.42
N VAL A 103 -18.52 1.65 27.09
CA VAL A 103 -19.61 1.43 28.04
C VAL A 103 -20.38 0.19 27.59
N GLN A 104 -20.62 -0.70 28.54
CA GLN A 104 -21.42 -1.90 28.28
C GLN A 104 -22.90 -1.50 28.16
N GLU A 105 -23.55 -1.94 27.08
CA GLU A 105 -24.99 -1.78 26.90
C GLU A 105 -25.77 -2.74 27.83
N ILE A 106 -27.00 -2.34 28.17
CA ILE A 106 -27.90 -3.15 28.99
C ILE A 106 -28.34 -4.38 28.19
N LYS A 107 -27.98 -5.58 28.64
CA LYS A 107 -28.42 -6.85 28.04
C LYS A 107 -29.77 -7.27 28.62
N LYS A 108 -30.77 -7.48 27.77
CA LYS A 108 -32.04 -8.10 28.16
C LYS A 108 -31.89 -9.62 28.07
N HIS A 109 -32.33 -10.31 29.11
CA HIS A 109 -32.30 -11.76 29.18
C HIS A 109 -33.57 -12.34 28.53
N ILE A 110 -33.40 -13.31 27.64
CA ILE A 110 -34.51 -13.95 26.88
C ILE A 110 -34.64 -15.43 27.26
N GLU A 111 -33.52 -16.08 27.57
CA GLU A 111 -33.38 -17.51 27.85
C GLU A 111 -32.59 -17.71 29.13
N PRO A 112 -32.81 -18.79 29.93
CA PRO A 112 -32.12 -19.07 31.19
C PRO A 112 -30.61 -18.82 31.16
N TYR A 113 -30.05 -18.39 32.30
CA TYR A 113 -28.65 -17.97 32.38
C TYR A 113 -27.69 -19.11 32.01
N CYS A 114 -26.92 -18.90 30.93
CA CYS A 114 -25.96 -19.86 30.38
C CYS A 114 -24.49 -19.51 30.73
N GLY A 115 -24.27 -18.57 31.66
CA GLY A 115 -22.94 -18.05 31.98
C GLY A 115 -22.55 -16.78 31.19
N GLU A 116 -21.36 -16.26 31.45
CA GLU A 116 -20.82 -15.06 30.79
C GLU A 116 -20.12 -15.41 29.46
N ALA A 117 -20.73 -15.05 28.33
CA ALA A 117 -20.21 -15.38 27.00
C ALA A 117 -18.80 -14.82 26.68
N SER A 118 -18.38 -13.74 27.34
CA SER A 118 -17.05 -13.13 27.14
C SER A 118 -16.02 -13.53 28.20
N GLY A 119 -16.42 -14.36 29.17
CA GLY A 119 -15.58 -14.76 30.30
C GLY A 119 -15.53 -13.74 31.44
N ILE A 120 -15.10 -14.21 32.62
CA ILE A 120 -14.98 -13.42 33.85
C ILE A 120 -13.50 -13.12 34.10
N ASN A 121 -13.17 -11.84 34.28
CA ASN A 121 -11.83 -11.42 34.70
C ASN A 121 -11.81 -11.12 36.21
N VAL A 122 -11.15 -11.98 36.98
CA VAL A 122 -11.15 -11.94 38.46
C VAL A 122 -10.39 -10.72 39.01
N ALA A 123 -9.37 -10.23 38.30
CA ALA A 123 -8.52 -9.14 38.79
C ALA A 123 -9.15 -7.75 38.60
N THR A 124 -10.08 -7.59 37.66
CA THR A 124 -10.57 -6.27 37.25
C THR A 124 -11.75 -5.82 38.13
N ARG A 125 -11.60 -4.67 38.81
CA ARG A 125 -12.70 -4.03 39.55
C ARG A 125 -13.19 -2.77 38.81
N ARG A 126 -14.44 -2.80 38.32
CA ARG A 126 -15.08 -1.67 37.61
C ARG A 126 -16.07 -0.93 38.52
N VAL A 127 -15.57 -0.36 39.62
CA VAL A 127 -16.39 0.38 40.61
C VAL A 127 -15.93 1.83 40.74
N VAL A 128 -16.87 2.76 40.96
CA VAL A 128 -16.55 4.15 41.28
C VAL A 128 -16.17 4.23 42.75
N ARG A 129 -14.97 4.75 43.07
CA ARG A 129 -14.50 4.92 44.45
C ARG A 129 -14.73 6.35 44.91
N PHE A 130 -15.29 6.51 46.10
CA PHE A 130 -15.37 7.81 46.75
C PHE A 130 -13.99 8.22 47.27
N LYS A 131 -13.66 9.50 47.13
CA LYS A 131 -12.48 10.09 47.74
C LYS A 131 -12.91 10.70 49.07
N ASN A 132 -12.12 10.47 50.12
CA ASN A 132 -12.26 11.13 51.40
C ASN A 132 -11.79 12.58 51.32
#